data_AF-A0A2P2L417-F1
#
_entry.id   AF-A0A2P2L417-F1
#
_cell.length_a   1.000
_cell.length_b   1.000
_cell.length_c   1.000
_cell.angle_alpha   90.00
_cell.angle_beta   90.00
_cell.angle_gamma   90.00
#
_symmetry.space_group_name_H-M   'P 1'
#
loop_
_entity.id
_entity.type
_entity.pdbx_description
1 polymer ?
#
loop_
_entity_poly.entity_id
_entity_poly.type
_entity_poly.pdbx_seq_one_letter_code
_entity_poly.pdbx_strand_id
1 'polypeptide(L)'
;MAKTGVFDSDPTVMARAMELKKELQKLVKTILDDDDYRVETVDQAKEALCALKELKMKNRSLSLKTRDLMSCPEEFKCPLSKELMRDPVILCTGQVSFD
;
A
#
# COMPACT_ATOMS: atom_id res chain seq x y z
N MET A 1 13.93 14.50 -19.69
CA MET A 1 14.54 14.42 -18.34
C MET A 1 13.50 13.85 -17.39
N ALA A 2 13.59 12.57 -17.02
CA ALA A 2 12.69 11.96 -16.04
C ALA A 2 13.23 12.27 -14.63
N LYS A 3 12.51 13.10 -13.87
CA LYS A 3 12.82 13.34 -12.46
C LYS A 3 12.41 12.08 -11.69
N THR A 4 13.41 11.35 -11.19
CA THR A 4 13.23 10.26 -10.22
C THR A 4 12.47 10.82 -9.03
N GLY A 5 11.23 10.41 -8.87
CA GLY A 5 10.37 10.80 -7.74
C GLY A 5 11.02 10.35 -6.45
N VAL A 6 11.38 11.34 -5.62
CA VAL A 6 11.78 11.14 -4.23
C VAL A 6 10.64 10.40 -3.55
N PHE A 7 10.90 9.16 -3.15
CA PHE A 7 9.97 8.32 -2.42
C PHE A 7 9.91 8.86 -0.99
N ASP A 8 9.02 9.83 -0.75
CA ASP A 8 8.77 10.39 0.58
C ASP A 8 8.02 9.33 1.41
N SER A 9 8.78 8.33 1.86
CA SER A 9 8.32 7.48 2.95
C SER A 9 8.41 8.30 4.22
N ASP A 10 7.28 8.42 4.92
CA ASP A 10 7.22 9.09 6.22
C ASP A 10 8.42 8.65 7.08
N PRO A 11 9.26 9.58 7.58
CA PRO A 11 10.44 9.26 8.38
C PRO A 11 10.11 8.38 9.59
N THR A 12 8.88 8.47 10.11
CA THR A 12 8.36 7.63 11.19
C THR A 12 8.19 6.17 10.73
N VAL A 13 7.65 5.95 9.53
CA VAL A 13 7.45 4.61 8.96
C VAL A 13 8.80 3.96 8.64
N MET A 14 9.77 4.74 8.17
CA MET A 14 11.13 4.24 7.94
C MET A 14 11.84 3.84 9.24
N ALA A 15 11.71 4.65 10.30
CA ALA A 15 12.27 4.33 11.61
C ALA A 15 11.69 3.02 12.17
N ARG A 16 10.36 2.85 12.09
CA ARG A 16 9.67 1.61 12.49
C ARG A 16 10.11 0.40 11.67
N ALA A 17 10.29 0.57 10.35
CA ALA A 17 10.80 -0.49 9.49
C ALA A 17 12.21 -0.94 9.88
N MET A 18 13.08 0.02 10.24
CA MET A 18 14.46 -0.25 10.62
C MET A 18 14.53 -0.99 11.98
N GLU A 19 13.71 -0.57 12.94
CA GLU A 19 13.57 -1.22 14.24
C GLU A 19 13.14 -2.69 14.10
N LEU A 20 12.05 -2.93 13.37
CA LEU A 20 11.55 -4.29 13.10
C LEU A 20 12.56 -5.17 12.36
N LYS A 21 13.31 -4.61 11.41
CA LYS A 21 14.38 -5.36 10.71
C LYS A 21 15.51 -5.77 11.66
N LYS A 22 15.89 -4.88 12.58
CA LYS A 22 16.95 -5.16 13.57
C LYS A 22 16.50 -6.25 14.55
N GLU A 23 15.26 -6.18 15.00
CA GLU A 23 14.66 -7.21 15.86
C GLU A 23 14.57 -8.56 15.15
N LEU A 24 14.06 -8.59 13.92
CA LEU A 24 14.01 -9.79 13.10
C LEU A 24 15.40 -10.39 12.88
N GLN A 25 16.41 -9.57 12.61
CA GLN A 25 17.79 -10.04 12.45
C GLN A 25 18.30 -10.74 13.70
N LYS A 26 17.98 -10.21 14.89
CA LYS A 26 18.34 -10.84 16.16
C LYS A 26 17.62 -12.19 16.34
N LEU A 27 16.30 -12.23 16.09
CA LEU A 27 15.50 -13.44 16.24
C LEU A 27 15.94 -14.56 15.29
N VAL A 28 16.16 -14.23 14.01
CA VAL A 28 16.65 -15.19 13.01
C VAL A 28 18.05 -15.68 13.38
N LYS A 29 18.92 -14.80 13.86
CA LYS A 29 20.25 -15.21 14.33
C LYS A 29 20.15 -16.20 15.49
N THR A 30 19.29 -15.95 16.47
CA THR A 30 19.05 -16.90 17.56
C THR A 30 18.55 -18.25 17.04
N ILE A 31 17.63 -18.28 16.07
CA ILE A 31 17.13 -19.54 15.48
C ILE A 31 18.23 -20.31 14.73
N LEU A 32 19.19 -19.61 14.12
CA LEU A 32 20.27 -20.24 13.34
C LEU A 32 21.46 -20.68 14.19
N ASP A 33 21.77 -19.94 15.26
CA ASP A 33 22.96 -20.15 16.08
C ASP A 33 22.69 -21.05 17.31
N ASP A 34 21.44 -21.15 17.76
CA ASP A 34 21.03 -21.93 18.94
C ASP A 34 20.22 -23.16 18.50
N ASP A 35 20.76 -24.36 18.69
CA ASP A 35 20.09 -25.62 18.31
C ASP A 35 18.84 -25.92 19.18
N ASP A 36 18.75 -25.33 20.39
CA ASP A 36 17.63 -25.48 21.31
C ASP A 36 16.72 -24.23 21.33
N TYR A 37 16.58 -23.57 20.17
CA TYR A 37 15.72 -22.38 20.08
C TYR A 37 14.27 -22.70 20.44
N ARG A 38 13.66 -21.74 21.14
CA ARG A 38 12.26 -21.83 21.58
C ARG A 38 11.28 -21.62 20.43
N VAL A 39 10.16 -22.35 20.45
CA VAL A 39 9.07 -22.17 19.48
C VAL A 39 8.56 -20.72 19.50
N GLU A 40 8.55 -20.09 20.68
CA GLU A 40 8.15 -18.69 20.82
C GLU A 40 9.06 -17.74 20.02
N THR A 41 10.35 -18.05 19.86
CA THR A 41 11.29 -17.25 19.05
C THR A 41 10.93 -17.31 17.56
N VAL A 42 10.43 -18.47 17.09
CA VAL A 42 9.93 -18.63 15.71
C VAL A 42 8.65 -17.83 15.51
N ASP A 43 7.72 -17.89 16.46
CA ASP A 43 6.47 -17.12 16.39
C ASP A 43 6.74 -15.61 16.38
N GLN A 44 7.68 -15.13 17.20
CA GLN A 44 8.12 -13.74 17.19
C GLN A 44 8.75 -13.33 15.85
N ALA A 45 9.59 -14.19 15.26
CA ALA A 45 10.19 -13.91 13.95
C ALA A 45 9.13 -13.83 12.84
N LYS A 46 8.13 -14.72 12.89
CA LYS A 46 6.98 -14.72 11.98
C LYS A 46 6.15 -13.44 12.14
N GLU A 47 5.87 -13.02 13.37
CA GLU A 47 5.12 -11.79 13.64
C GLU A 47 5.87 -10.56 13.09
N ALA A 48 7.18 -10.45 13.35
CA ALA A 48 8.01 -9.37 12.83
C ALA A 48 8.04 -9.35 11.28
N LEU A 49 8.09 -10.52 10.63
CA LEU A 49 7.99 -10.65 9.17
C LEU A 49 6.62 -10.21 8.64
N CYS A 50 5.53 -10.58 9.32
CA CYS A 50 4.18 -10.12 8.97
C CYS A 50 4.06 -8.61 9.08
N ALA A 51 4.53 -8.03 10.19
CA ALA A 51 4.52 -6.57 10.39
C ALA A 51 5.32 -5.84 9.30
N LEU A 52 6.50 -6.35 8.92
CA LEU A 52 7.30 -5.79 7.82
C LEU A 52 6.60 -5.89 6.46
N LYS A 53 5.93 -7.02 6.18
CA LYS A 53 5.14 -7.21 4.95
C LYS A 53 3.99 -6.21 4.89
N GLU A 54 3.25 -6.04 5.97
CA GLU A 54 2.15 -5.08 6.06
C GLU A 54 2.62 -3.64 5.90
N LEU A 55 3.74 -3.27 6.52
CA LEU A 55 4.32 -1.93 6.39
C LEU A 55 4.69 -1.63 4.92
N LYS A 56 5.27 -2.61 4.22
CA LYS A 56 5.62 -2.51 2.80
C LYS A 56 4.38 -2.47 1.90
N MET A 57 3.32 -3.22 2.24
CA MET A 57 2.05 -3.21 1.54
C MET A 57 1.27 -1.92 1.76
N LYS A 58 1.26 -1.34 2.97
CA LYS A 58 0.68 -0.03 3.26
C LYS A 58 1.38 1.06 2.46
N ASN A 59 2.71 1.04 2.35
CA ASN A 59 3.44 1.98 1.50
C ASN A 59 3.10 1.82 0.00
N ARG A 60 2.93 0.59 -0.48
CA ARG A 60 2.47 0.35 -1.86
C ARG A 60 1.01 0.74 -2.07
N SER A 61 0.13 0.43 -1.11
CA SER A 61 -1.29 0.80 -1.11
C SER A 61 -1.46 2.30 -1.08
N LEU A 62 -0.70 3.04 -0.28
CA LEU A 62 -0.72 4.49 -0.29
C LEU A 62 -0.18 5.00 -1.63
N SER A 63 0.96 4.50 -2.11
CA SER A 63 1.51 4.90 -3.41
C SER A 63 0.60 4.61 -4.61
N LEU A 64 -0.16 3.51 -4.60
CA LEU A 64 -1.11 3.13 -5.65
C LEU A 64 -2.49 3.79 -5.46
N LYS A 65 -3.04 3.84 -4.24
CA LYS A 65 -4.30 4.55 -3.95
C LYS A 65 -4.16 6.04 -4.21
N THR A 66 -3.03 6.69 -3.93
CA THR A 66 -2.87 8.11 -4.27
C THR A 66 -2.82 8.34 -5.79
N ARG A 67 -2.46 7.32 -6.58
CA ARG A 67 -2.43 7.43 -8.05
C ARG A 67 -3.77 7.03 -8.71
N ASP A 68 -4.43 6.00 -8.20
CA ASP A 68 -5.67 5.44 -8.76
C ASP A 68 -6.94 6.02 -8.12
N LEU A 69 -6.93 6.47 -6.85
CA LEU A 69 -8.07 7.16 -6.23
C LEU A 69 -8.20 8.61 -6.74
N MET A 70 -7.13 9.19 -7.27
CA MET A 70 -7.14 10.54 -7.87
C MET A 70 -7.67 10.53 -9.30
N SER A 71 -7.70 9.37 -9.98
CA SER A 71 -8.24 9.26 -11.33
C SER A 71 -9.58 8.53 -11.31
N CYS A 72 -10.65 9.30 -11.29
CA CYS A 72 -11.99 8.79 -11.60
C CYS A 72 -11.97 8.14 -13.00
N PRO A 73 -12.48 6.90 -13.17
CA PRO A 73 -12.62 6.28 -14.49
C PRO A 73 -13.46 7.15 -15.42
N GLU A 74 -13.15 7.12 -16.73
CA GLU A 74 -13.76 8.04 -17.69
C GLU A 74 -15.27 7.78 -17.85
N GLU A 75 -15.74 6.56 -17.59
CA GLU A 75 -17.16 6.20 -17.67
C GLU A 75 -18.03 6.89 -16.61
N PHE A 76 -17.41 7.37 -15.51
CA PHE A 76 -18.08 8.10 -14.44
C PHE A 76 -17.96 9.62 -14.57
N LYS A 77 -17.36 10.11 -15.66
CA LYS A 77 -17.24 11.53 -15.94
C LYS A 77 -18.21 11.95 -17.02
N CYS A 78 -18.67 13.20 -16.92
CA CYS A 78 -19.45 13.81 -17.99
C CYS A 78 -18.57 13.94 -19.27
N PRO A 79 -19.03 13.46 -20.43
CA PRO A 79 -18.32 13.59 -21.69
C PRO A 79 -17.99 15.05 -22.05
N LEU A 80 -18.83 15.99 -21.60
CA LEU A 80 -18.70 17.42 -21.86
C LEU A 80 -17.77 18.12 -20.85
N SER A 81 -18.00 17.95 -19.55
CA SER A 81 -17.25 18.69 -18.52
C SER A 81 -15.97 18.01 -18.06
N LYS A 82 -15.82 16.70 -18.30
CA LYS A 82 -14.74 15.86 -17.77
C LYS A 82 -14.67 15.82 -16.23
N GLU A 83 -15.74 16.25 -15.56
CA GLU A 83 -15.89 16.16 -14.12
C GLU A 83 -16.74 14.95 -13.71
N LEU A 84 -16.63 14.55 -12.44
CA LEU A 84 -17.41 13.45 -11.85
C LEU A 84 -18.91 13.76 -11.92
N MET A 85 -19.67 12.81 -12.44
CA MET A 85 -21.13 12.86 -12.48
C MET A 85 -21.76 12.98 -11.10
N ARG A 86 -22.74 13.87 -10.96
CA ARG A 86 -23.59 13.91 -9.77
C ARG A 86 -25.00 13.36 -10.00
N ASP A 87 -25.48 13.41 -11.25
CA ASP A 87 -26.83 12.95 -11.61
C ASP A 87 -26.86 12.26 -13.00
N PRO A 88 -26.62 10.94 -13.07
CA PRO A 88 -26.73 10.16 -14.30
C PRO A 88 -28.17 10.07 -14.83
N VAL A 89 -28.38 10.31 -16.13
CA VAL A 89 -29.65 9.99 -16.81
C VAL A 89 -29.43 8.81 -17.75
N ILE A 90 -30.31 7.81 -17.73
CA ILE A 90 -30.24 6.66 -18.65
C ILE A 90 -31.06 6.97 -19.90
N LEU A 91 -30.43 7.00 -21.06
CA LEU A 91 -31.09 7.11 -22.36
C LEU A 91 -31.78 5.80 -22.75
N CYS A 92 -32.80 5.90 -23.60
CA CYS A 92 -33.52 4.76 -24.17
C CYS A 92 -32.62 3.81 -25.01
N THR A 93 -31.44 4.27 -25.42
CA THR A 93 -30.40 3.47 -26.11
C THR A 93 -29.57 2.61 -25.15
N GLY A 94 -29.80 2.71 -23.83
CA GLY A 94 -28.99 2.09 -22.79
C GLY A 94 -27.68 2.83 -22.51
N GLN A 95 -27.44 3.96 -23.18
CA GLN A 95 -26.31 4.86 -22.88
C GLN A 95 -26.68 5.78 -21.72
N VAL A 96 -25.72 6.15 -20.89
CA VAL A 96 -25.92 7.17 -19.87
C VAL A 96 -25.63 8.52 -20.52
N SER A 97 -26.60 9.44 -20.50
CA SER A 97 -26.42 10.85 -20.88
C SER A 97 -26.53 11.76 -19.66
N PHE A 98 -26.12 13.01 -19.85
CA PHE A 98 -25.84 13.96 -18.78
C PHE A 98 -26.45 15.29 -19.19
N ASP A 99 -27.26 15.90 -18.33
CA ASP A 99 -27.67 17.31 -18.41
C ASP A 99 -26.68 18.16 -17.59
#